data_AF-A0A537PGH4-F1
#
_entry.id   AF-A0A537PGH4-F1
#
_cell.length_a   1.000
_cell.length_b   1.000
_cell.length_c   1.000
_cell.angle_alpha   90.00
_cell.angle_beta   90.00
_cell.angle_gamma   90.00
#
_symmetry.space_group_name_H-M   'P 1'
#
loop_
_entity.id
_entity.type
_entity.pdbx_description
1 polymer ?
#
loop_
_entity_poly.entity_id
_entity_poly.type
_entity_poly.pdbx_seq_one_letter_code
_entity_poly.pdbx_strand_id
1 'polypeptide(L)' 'MTNSRKILIVDDDAELREALVEQLALHEEFESIAVDSGSKGVQAAKAGQI' A
#
# COMPACT_ATOMS: atom_id res chain seq x y z
N MET A 1 3.49 7.50 -20.84
CA MET A 1 3.69 6.53 -19.74
C MET A 1 3.56 7.31 -18.45
N THR A 2 2.37 7.32 -17.86
CA THR A 2 2.16 7.85 -16.50
C THR A 2 2.88 6.92 -15.54
N ASN A 3 3.90 7.41 -14.86
CA ASN A 3 4.69 6.62 -13.93
C ASN A 3 3.91 6.56 -12.61
N SER A 4 3.07 5.54 -12.42
CA SER A 4 2.29 5.37 -11.20
C SER A 4 3.24 5.12 -10.02
N ARG A 5 3.02 5.83 -8.91
CA ARG A 5 3.79 5.70 -7.68
C ARG A 5 3.19 4.60 -6.84
N LYS A 6 3.99 3.59 -6.53
CA LYS A 6 3.57 2.51 -5.65
C LYS A 6 3.70 2.92 -4.18
N ILE A 7 2.70 2.59 -3.38
CA ILE A 7 2.65 2.85 -1.94
C ILE A 7 2.41 1.53 -1.21
N LEU A 8 3.29 1.19 -0.27
CA LEU A 8 3.05 0.10 0.68
C LEU A 8 2.56 0.68 2.00
N ILE A 9 1.34 0.31 2.40
CA ILE A 9 0.74 0.65 3.67
C ILE A 9 0.95 -0.52 4.63
N VAL A 10 1.56 -0.25 5.79
CA VAL A 10 1.79 -1.22 6.85
C VAL A 10 1.16 -0.68 8.12
N ASP A 11 0.01 -1.22 8.48
CA ASP A 11 -0.78 -0.74 9.63
C ASP A 11 -1.55 -1.91 10.24
N ASP A 12 -1.51 -2.07 11.56
CA ASP A 12 -2.16 -3.15 12.30
C ASP A 12 -3.65 -2.89 12.54
N ASP A 13 -4.12 -1.66 12.38
CA ASP A 13 -5.53 -1.30 12.41
C ASP A 13 -6.18 -1.55 11.03
N ALA A 14 -7.25 -2.35 11.00
CA ALA A 14 -7.92 -2.70 9.75
C ALA A 14 -8.75 -1.55 9.17
N GLU A 15 -9.43 -0.78 10.02
CA GLU A 15 -10.31 0.31 9.59
C GLU A 15 -9.47 1.46 9.01
N LEU A 16 -8.38 1.82 9.68
CA LEU A 16 -7.45 2.84 9.20
C LEU A 16 -6.81 2.43 7.86
N ARG A 17 -6.36 1.19 7.74
CA ARG A 17 -5.72 0.68 6.53
C ARG A 17 -6.69 0.66 5.33
N GLU A 18 -7.93 0.24 5.54
CA GLU A 18 -8.96 0.23 4.49
C GLU A 18 -9.29 1.65 4.04
N ALA A 19 -9.50 2.58 4.98
CA ALA A 19 -9.76 3.98 4.67
C ALA A 19 -8.62 4.61 3.83
N LEU A 20 -7.35 4.31 4.15
CA LEU A 20 -6.21 4.81 3.37
C LEU A 20 -6.17 4.23 1.95
N VAL A 21 -6.49 2.95 1.76
CA VAL A 21 -6.58 2.33 0.43
C VAL A 21 -7.67 3.00 -0.41
N GLU A 22 -8.85 3.22 0.16
CA GLU A 22 -9.95 3.89 -0.51
C GLU A 22 -9.58 5.32 -0.94
N GLN A 23 -8.94 6.08 -0.05
CA GLN A 23 -8.49 7.45 -0.37
C GLN A 23 -7.47 7.45 -1.52
N LEU A 24 -6.49 6.54 -1.50
CA LEU A 24 -5.47 6.46 -2.56
C LEU A 24 -6.06 6.01 -3.91
N ALA A 25 -7.09 5.16 -3.90
CA ALA A 25 -7.75 4.72 -5.12
C ALA A 25 -8.44 5.86 -5.91
N LEU A 26 -8.72 6.99 -5.26
CA LEU A 26 -9.26 8.20 -5.91
C LEU A 26 -8.23 8.92 -6.80
N HIS A 27 -6.96 8.54 -6.72
CA HIS A 27 -5.84 9.17 -7.41
C HIS A 27 -5.16 8.16 -8.34
N GLU A 28 -5.39 8.28 -9.66
CA GLU A 28 -4.85 7.36 -10.68
C GLU A 28 -3.31 7.32 -10.74
N GLU A 29 -2.63 8.27 -10.10
CA GLU A 29 -1.18 8.30 -9.99
C GLU A 29 -0.63 7.33 -8.92
N PHE A 30 -1.49 6.75 -8.07
CA PHE A 30 -1.07 5.85 -6.99
C PHE A 30 -1.57 4.42 -7.19
N GLU A 31 -0.70 3.47 -6.90
CA GLU A 31 -1.03 2.05 -6.74
C GLU A 31 -0.70 1.65 -5.31
N SER A 32 -1.68 1.20 -4.54
CA SER A 32 -1.50 0.88 -3.12
C SER A 32 -1.50 -0.63 -2.87
N ILE A 33 -0.60 -1.07 -1.99
CA ILE A 33 -0.54 -2.42 -1.44
C ILE A 33 -0.64 -2.28 0.07
N ALA A 34 -1.53 -3.04 0.70
CA ALA A 34 -1.79 -2.92 2.13
C ALA A 34 -1.54 -4.23 2.86
N VAL A 35 -0.83 -4.18 3.99
CA VAL A 35 -0.53 -5.33 4.84
C VAL A 35 -0.71 -4.99 6.32
N ASP A 36 -1.04 -6.00 7.12
CA ASP A 36 -1.45 -5.86 8.53
C ASP A 36 -0.28 -5.89 9.54
N SER A 37 0.95 -6.03 9.08
CA SER A 37 2.10 -6.26 9.97
C SER A 37 3.43 -5.90 9.33
N GLY A 38 4.37 -5.45 10.17
CA GLY A 38 5.74 -5.13 9.76
C GLY A 38 6.45 -6.28 9.05
N SER A 39 6.27 -7.51 9.53
CA SER A 39 6.85 -8.71 8.92
C SER A 39 6.37 -8.92 7.47
N LYS A 40 5.08 -8.68 7.19
CA LYS A 40 4.55 -8.74 5.82
C LYS A 40 5.02 -7.56 4.98
N GLY A 41 5.15 -6.38 5.58
CA GLY A 41 5.69 -5.19 4.91
C GLY A 41 7.12 -5.40 4.41
N VAL A 42 7.99 -5.95 5.26
CA VAL A 42 9.37 -6.29 4.87
C VAL A 42 9.40 -7.36 3.76
N GLN A 43 8.50 -8.33 3.79
CA GLN A 43 8.40 -9.35 2.74
C GLN A 43 7.98 -8.74 1.40
N ALA A 44 6.95 -7.88 1.38
CA ALA A 44 6.49 -7.19 0.19
C ALA A 44 7.59 -6.31 -0.42
N ALA A 45 8.32 -5.57 0.42
CA ALA A 45 9.48 -4.77 0.00
C ALA A 45 10.57 -5.61 -0.65
N LYS A 46 10.93 -6.75 -0.05
CA LYS A 46 11.97 -7.64 -0.59
C LYS A 46 11.53 -8.36 -1.86
N ALA A 47 10.23 -8.59 -2.05
CA ALA A 47 9.69 -9.26 -3.23
C ALA A 47 9.64 -8.36 -4.48
N GLY A 48 10.06 -7.10 -4.38
CA GLY A 48 9.98 -6.14 -5.50
C GLY A 48 8.54 -5.76 -5.86
N GLN A 49 7.61 -5.91 -4.91
CA GLN A 49 6.21 -5.52 -5.09
C GLN A 49 6.01 -4.00 -4.99
N ILE A 50 7.03 -3.29 -4.51
CA ILE A 50 7.13 -1.83 -4.34
C ILE A 50 8.52 -1.33 -4.70
#